data_AF-A0A5C0DQN6-F1
#
_entry.id   AF-A0A5C0DQN6-F1
#
_cell.length_a   1.000
_cell.length_b   1.000
_cell.length_c   1.000
_cell.angle_alpha   90.00
_cell.angle_beta   90.00
_cell.angle_gamma   90.00
#
_symmetry.space_group_name_H-M   'P 1'
#
loop_
_entity.id
_entity.type
_entity.pdbx_description
1 polymer ?
#
loop_
_entity_poly.entity_id
_entity_poly.type
_entity_poly.pdbx_seq_one_letter_code
_entity_poly.pdbx_strand_id
1 'polypeptide(L)'
;MHFDKKLSELTNSEIINIHLSRNASTKDFKLISTLKTLEEEMRQSSGLDKFKSFLPFMAAFAILDQIGKCYENTEKKASMAKIKNGGNSILKALYYFGDIEDEQTLNEIRVFRNSIVHDASLFAVDVDKNQIEEYYYFRYSDNNETSNLINSAEEKWDGKFDSISPKNMTIVNRKFLINKTSDIIRKLSKINESNELKISLPEKEKELIKRYFLMIPIN
;
A
#
# COMPACT_ATOMS: atom_id res chain seq x y z
N MET A 1 -20.29 2.59 12.12
CA MET A 1 -20.29 1.99 13.48
C MET A 1 -20.62 3.10 14.48
N HIS A 2 -21.47 2.85 15.47
CA HIS A 2 -21.77 3.83 16.50
C HIS A 2 -21.27 3.31 17.85
N PHE A 3 -20.54 4.15 18.57
CA PHE A 3 -19.98 3.84 19.88
C PHE A 3 -20.62 4.76 20.91
N ASP A 4 -21.16 4.17 21.97
CA ASP A 4 -21.61 4.90 23.16
C ASP A 4 -20.42 5.29 24.07
N LYS A 5 -19.30 5.67 23.45
CA LYS A 5 -18.03 6.02 24.09
C LYS A 5 -17.53 7.35 23.52
N LYS A 6 -16.83 8.16 24.33
CA LYS A 6 -15.99 9.25 23.83
C LYS A 6 -14.78 8.68 23.09
N LEU A 7 -14.18 9.48 22.20
CA LEU A 7 -12.97 9.07 21.48
C LEU A 7 -11.84 8.65 22.44
N SER A 8 -11.68 9.35 23.56
CA SER A 8 -10.67 9.04 24.59
C SER A 8 -10.89 7.71 25.30
N GLU A 9 -12.06 7.09 25.16
CA GLU A 9 -12.44 5.85 25.82
C GLU A 9 -12.31 4.62 24.89
N LEU A 10 -11.94 4.84 23.62
CA LEU A 10 -11.74 3.74 22.68
C LEU A 10 -10.44 2.99 22.95
N THR A 11 -10.50 1.68 22.87
CA THR A 11 -9.34 0.80 22.91
C THR A 11 -8.56 0.84 21.59
N ASN A 12 -7.30 0.40 21.60
CA ASN A 12 -6.51 0.30 20.37
C ASN A 12 -7.17 -0.59 19.32
N SER A 13 -7.75 -1.73 19.71
CA SER A 13 -8.44 -2.62 18.78
C SER A 13 -9.66 -1.92 18.14
N GLU A 14 -10.42 -1.14 18.91
CA GLU A 14 -11.53 -0.34 18.39
C GLU A 14 -11.04 0.75 17.42
N ILE A 15 -9.98 1.48 17.77
CA ILE A 15 -9.41 2.53 16.89
C ILE A 15 -8.90 1.91 15.58
N ILE A 16 -8.24 0.75 15.64
CA ILE A 16 -7.81 0.00 14.45
C ILE A 16 -9.02 -0.42 13.61
N ASN A 17 -10.06 -0.97 14.23
CA ASN A 17 -11.28 -1.37 13.53
C ASN A 17 -11.96 -0.18 12.85
N ILE A 18 -11.96 1.00 13.48
CA ILE A 18 -12.49 2.22 12.86
C ILE A 18 -11.60 2.64 11.67
N HIS A 19 -10.27 2.55 11.79
CA HIS A 19 -9.36 2.89 10.70
C HIS A 19 -9.51 1.95 9.49
N LEU A 20 -9.72 0.66 9.73
CA LEU A 20 -9.92 -0.34 8.68
C LEU A 20 -11.36 -0.35 8.13
N SER A 21 -12.27 0.42 8.74
CA SER A 21 -13.66 0.57 8.31
C SER A 21 -13.95 2.01 7.84
N ARG A 22 -15.16 2.24 7.34
CA ARG A 22 -15.49 3.48 6.64
C ARG A 22 -15.68 4.67 7.57
N ASN A 23 -16.72 4.59 8.38
CA ASN A 23 -17.16 5.67 9.24
C ASN A 23 -17.53 5.11 10.61
N ALA A 24 -17.11 5.84 11.65
CA ALA A 24 -17.60 5.63 12.99
C ALA A 24 -18.09 6.94 13.61
N SER A 25 -18.90 6.81 14.65
CA SER A 25 -19.31 7.94 15.48
C SER A 25 -19.10 7.54 16.93
N THR A 26 -18.38 8.39 17.67
CA THR A 26 -18.27 8.39 19.12
C THR A 26 -19.28 9.39 19.69
N LYS A 27 -19.29 9.58 21.01
CA LYS A 27 -20.12 10.61 21.67
C LYS A 27 -19.74 12.05 21.27
N ASP A 28 -18.49 12.25 20.90
CA ASP A 28 -17.88 13.56 20.69
C ASP A 28 -17.48 13.84 19.23
N PHE A 29 -17.29 12.81 18.40
CA PHE A 29 -16.84 12.95 17.01
C PHE A 29 -17.45 11.94 16.06
N LYS A 30 -17.68 12.38 14.82
CA LYS A 30 -17.73 11.50 13.65
C LYS A 30 -16.32 11.36 13.08
N LEU A 31 -15.91 10.10 12.90
CA LEU A 31 -14.58 9.71 12.43
C LEU A 31 -14.70 9.11 11.03
N ILE A 32 -13.94 9.64 10.08
CA ILE A 32 -13.86 9.16 8.71
C ILE A 32 -12.42 8.73 8.44
N SER A 33 -12.22 7.45 8.11
CA SER A 33 -10.89 6.90 7.85
C SER A 33 -10.39 7.30 6.47
N THR A 34 -9.22 7.92 6.39
CA THR A 34 -8.59 8.24 5.10
C THR A 34 -8.19 6.97 4.34
N LEU A 35 -7.83 5.89 5.06
CA LEU A 35 -7.49 4.60 4.45
C LEU A 35 -8.67 4.04 3.66
N LYS A 36 -9.87 4.08 4.26
CA LYS A 36 -11.07 3.52 3.63
C LYS A 36 -11.59 4.42 2.51
N THR A 37 -11.49 5.75 2.67
CA THR A 37 -11.75 6.70 1.59
C THR A 37 -10.87 6.42 0.38
N LEU A 38 -9.54 6.25 0.59
CA LEU A 38 -8.62 5.91 -0.49
C LEU A 38 -8.94 4.56 -1.14
N GLU A 39 -9.37 3.55 -0.37
CA GLU A 39 -9.78 2.27 -0.95
C GLU A 39 -11.00 2.42 -1.87
N GLU A 40 -11.98 3.23 -1.48
CA GLU A 40 -13.17 3.52 -2.30
C GLU A 40 -12.79 4.28 -3.57
N GLU A 41 -11.94 5.30 -3.46
CA GLU A 41 -11.44 6.09 -4.60
C GLU A 41 -10.59 5.25 -5.56
N MET A 42 -9.74 4.37 -5.02
CA MET A 42 -8.97 3.39 -5.80
C MET A 42 -9.92 2.51 -6.63
N ARG A 43 -10.97 1.98 -6.01
CA ARG A 43 -11.95 1.11 -6.69
C ARG A 43 -12.75 1.86 -7.74
N GLN A 44 -13.25 3.05 -7.43
CA GLN A 44 -14.01 3.87 -8.37
C GLN A 44 -13.15 4.27 -9.57
N SER A 45 -11.95 4.82 -9.34
CA SER A 45 -11.04 5.24 -10.40
C SER A 45 -10.60 4.07 -11.29
N SER A 46 -10.53 2.84 -10.75
CA SER A 46 -10.18 1.65 -11.53
C SER A 46 -11.23 1.23 -12.56
N GLY A 47 -12.51 1.57 -12.32
CA GLY A 47 -13.61 1.26 -13.22
C GLY A 47 -13.91 2.36 -14.23
N LEU A 48 -13.27 3.53 -14.12
CA LEU A 48 -13.53 4.69 -14.98
C LEU A 48 -12.39 4.87 -15.98
N ASP A 49 -12.69 4.74 -17.27
CA ASP A 49 -11.67 4.78 -18.34
C ASP A 49 -10.79 6.03 -18.34
N LYS A 50 -11.36 7.18 -17.95
CA LYS A 50 -10.63 8.44 -17.85
C LYS A 50 -9.59 8.48 -16.72
N PHE A 51 -9.79 7.65 -15.68
CA PHE A 51 -9.03 7.71 -14.44
C PHE A 51 -8.16 6.48 -14.20
N LYS A 52 -8.37 5.40 -14.95
CA LYS A 52 -7.77 4.09 -14.70
C LYS A 52 -6.24 4.04 -14.88
N SER A 53 -5.63 5.01 -15.55
CA SER A 53 -4.20 4.97 -15.91
C SER A 53 -3.23 5.17 -14.74
N PHE A 54 -3.52 6.09 -13.81
CA PHE A 54 -2.60 6.47 -12.73
C PHE A 54 -3.26 6.49 -11.36
N LEU A 55 -4.49 7.01 -11.25
CA LEU A 55 -5.14 7.22 -9.96
C LEU A 55 -5.31 5.93 -9.13
N PRO A 56 -5.67 4.76 -9.72
CA PRO A 56 -5.74 3.53 -8.96
C PRO A 56 -4.39 3.12 -8.37
N PHE A 57 -3.29 3.32 -9.10
CA PHE A 57 -1.94 3.02 -8.62
C PHE A 57 -1.54 3.95 -7.47
N MET A 58 -1.73 5.25 -7.65
CA MET A 58 -1.42 6.24 -6.62
C MET A 58 -2.19 5.95 -5.32
N ALA A 59 -3.49 5.66 -5.42
CA ALA A 59 -4.31 5.30 -4.28
C ALA A 59 -3.87 3.98 -3.64
N ALA A 60 -3.58 2.94 -4.43
CA ALA A 60 -3.08 1.66 -3.93
C ALA A 60 -1.75 1.83 -3.16
N PHE A 61 -0.81 2.58 -3.72
CA PHE A 61 0.47 2.85 -3.08
C PHE A 61 0.34 3.68 -1.81
N ALA A 62 -0.53 4.68 -1.79
CA ALA A 62 -0.81 5.45 -0.58
C ALA A 62 -1.38 4.55 0.54
N ILE A 63 -2.31 3.65 0.21
CA ILE A 63 -2.87 2.67 1.14
C ILE A 63 -1.79 1.74 1.70
N LEU A 64 -0.97 1.15 0.82
CA LEU A 64 0.09 0.22 1.24
C LEU A 64 1.15 0.92 2.09
N ASP A 65 1.55 2.15 1.74
CA ASP A 65 2.46 2.95 2.56
C ASP A 65 1.85 3.26 3.94
N GLN A 66 0.59 3.67 3.98
CA GLN A 66 -0.12 3.93 5.23
C GLN A 66 -0.17 2.68 6.11
N ILE A 67 -0.52 1.53 5.56
CA ILE A 67 -0.57 0.24 6.28
C ILE A 67 0.81 -0.14 6.82
N GLY A 68 1.85 -0.06 5.99
CA GLY A 68 3.22 -0.40 6.39
C GLY A 68 3.76 0.52 7.49
N LYS A 69 3.40 1.80 7.48
CA LYS A 69 3.75 2.75 8.55
C LYS A 69 2.98 2.46 9.82
N CYS A 70 1.67 2.25 9.69
CA CYS A 70 0.77 2.22 10.83
C CYS A 70 0.82 0.91 11.60
N TYR A 71 1.10 -0.22 10.94
CA TYR A 71 0.86 -1.53 11.51
C TYR A 71 2.06 -2.47 11.51
N GLU A 72 2.07 -3.35 12.50
CA GLU A 72 2.96 -4.52 12.58
C GLU A 72 2.14 -5.76 12.93
N ASN A 73 2.52 -6.91 12.37
CA ASN A 73 2.01 -8.22 12.77
C ASN A 73 3.00 -8.83 13.76
N THR A 74 2.55 -9.11 14.99
CA THR A 74 3.41 -9.65 16.04
C THR A 74 3.97 -11.04 15.73
N GLU A 75 3.24 -11.89 15.00
CA GLU A 75 3.70 -13.22 14.61
C GLU A 75 4.82 -13.16 13.56
N LYS A 76 4.71 -12.22 12.61
CA LYS A 76 5.70 -12.04 11.54
C LYS A 76 6.86 -11.09 11.90
N LYS A 77 7.00 -10.69 13.17
CA LYS A 77 8.13 -9.82 13.59
C LYS A 77 9.50 -10.45 13.34
N ALA A 78 9.62 -11.78 13.52
CA ALA A 78 10.89 -12.49 13.39
C ALA A 78 11.46 -12.49 11.95
N SER A 79 10.61 -12.32 10.92
CA SER A 79 11.03 -12.31 9.52
C SER A 79 11.51 -10.94 8.99
N MET A 80 11.52 -9.90 9.84
CA MET A 80 12.06 -8.56 9.52
C MET A 80 13.49 -8.58 9.01
N ALA A 81 14.30 -9.54 9.46
CA ALA A 81 15.74 -9.56 9.17
C ALA A 81 16.05 -9.63 7.65
N LYS A 82 15.09 -10.09 6.83
CA LYS A 82 15.20 -10.13 5.37
C LYS A 82 14.95 -8.76 4.71
N ILE A 83 14.08 -7.93 5.27
CA ILE A 83 13.86 -6.55 4.83
C ILE A 83 14.95 -5.67 5.47
N LYS A 84 16.22 -5.89 5.09
CA LYS A 84 17.35 -5.10 5.55
C LYS A 84 17.15 -3.62 5.16
N ASN A 85 17.30 -2.76 6.16
CA ASN A 85 17.24 -1.29 6.17
C ASN A 85 15.84 -0.67 6.18
N GLY A 86 15.52 -0.11 7.35
CA GLY A 86 14.25 0.56 7.64
C GLY A 86 13.93 1.69 6.67
N GLY A 87 12.66 1.78 6.31
CA GLY A 87 12.09 2.95 5.65
C GLY A 87 10.97 2.63 4.66
N ASN A 88 10.97 1.45 4.06
CA ASN A 88 10.04 1.20 2.96
C ASN A 88 8.72 0.55 3.39
N SER A 89 7.71 1.40 3.57
CA SER A 89 6.44 1.03 4.16
C SER A 89 5.61 0.14 3.23
N ILE A 90 5.61 0.40 1.92
CA ILE A 90 4.96 -0.49 0.96
C ILE A 90 5.53 -1.92 0.98
N LEU A 91 6.85 -2.08 1.09
CA LEU A 91 7.46 -3.42 1.20
C LEU A 91 6.98 -4.15 2.45
N LYS A 92 6.96 -3.47 3.59
CA LYS A 92 6.45 -4.03 4.84
C LYS A 92 4.99 -4.46 4.71
N ALA A 93 4.14 -3.66 4.06
CA ALA A 93 2.74 -4.00 3.87
C ALA A 93 2.56 -5.25 2.97
N LEU A 94 3.27 -5.30 1.85
CA LEU A 94 3.21 -6.42 0.91
C LEU A 94 3.78 -7.72 1.49
N TYR A 95 4.88 -7.63 2.23
CA TYR A 95 5.51 -8.79 2.84
C TYR A 95 4.66 -9.37 3.98
N TYR A 96 4.25 -8.52 4.93
CA TYR A 96 3.51 -8.98 6.11
C TYR A 96 2.09 -9.39 5.82
N PHE A 97 1.39 -8.55 5.08
CA PHE A 97 -0.04 -8.69 4.90
C PHE A 97 -0.39 -9.19 3.50
N GLY A 98 0.48 -8.97 2.52
CA GLY A 98 0.30 -9.40 1.14
C GLY A 98 0.90 -10.77 0.80
N ASP A 99 1.67 -11.42 1.68
CA ASP A 99 2.30 -12.71 1.35
C ASP A 99 3.13 -12.67 0.05
N ILE A 100 3.75 -11.51 -0.24
CA ILE A 100 4.70 -11.33 -1.34
C ILE A 100 6.10 -11.37 -0.73
N GLU A 101 6.82 -12.47 -0.93
CA GLU A 101 8.15 -12.70 -0.35
C GLU A 101 9.29 -12.59 -1.36
N ASP A 102 8.97 -12.58 -2.66
CA ASP A 102 9.96 -12.44 -3.72
C ASP A 102 10.61 -11.06 -3.71
N GLU A 103 11.92 -11.01 -3.45
CA GLU A 103 12.67 -9.76 -3.29
C GLU A 103 12.71 -8.95 -4.59
N GLN A 104 12.76 -9.60 -5.75
CA GLN A 104 12.74 -8.93 -7.04
C GLN A 104 11.40 -8.22 -7.27
N THR A 105 10.28 -8.92 -7.11
CA THR A 105 8.93 -8.35 -7.21
C THR A 105 8.73 -7.18 -6.25
N LEU A 106 9.19 -7.34 -5.00
CA LEU A 106 9.13 -6.28 -3.99
C LEU A 106 9.92 -5.05 -4.44
N ASN A 107 11.15 -5.24 -4.94
CA ASN A 107 11.98 -4.16 -5.45
C ASN A 107 11.35 -3.45 -6.65
N GLU A 108 10.89 -4.21 -7.65
CA GLU A 108 10.25 -3.68 -8.85
C GLU A 108 8.99 -2.88 -8.53
N ILE A 109 8.16 -3.35 -7.59
CA ILE A 109 6.98 -2.59 -7.12
C ILE A 109 7.39 -1.30 -6.40
N ARG A 110 8.44 -1.31 -5.58
CA ARG A 110 8.96 -0.09 -4.95
C ARG A 110 9.41 0.92 -6.01
N VAL A 111 10.18 0.49 -7.00
CA VAL A 111 10.69 1.37 -8.05
C VAL A 111 9.53 1.92 -8.89
N PHE A 112 8.57 1.07 -9.26
CA PHE A 112 7.36 1.50 -9.97
C PHE A 112 6.52 2.49 -9.15
N ARG A 113 6.38 2.26 -7.84
CA ARG A 113 5.73 3.23 -6.94
C ARG A 113 6.43 4.58 -6.96
N ASN A 114 7.75 4.60 -6.96
CA ASN A 114 8.51 5.85 -7.04
C ASN A 114 8.27 6.57 -8.36
N SER A 115 8.34 5.86 -9.49
CA SER A 115 8.12 6.46 -10.82
C SER A 115 6.71 7.02 -10.98
N ILE A 116 5.69 6.32 -10.47
CA ILE A 116 4.29 6.77 -10.54
C ILE A 116 4.02 7.96 -9.61
N VAL A 117 4.48 7.89 -8.35
CA VAL A 117 4.11 8.87 -7.32
C VAL A 117 4.95 10.14 -7.41
N HIS A 118 6.24 10.04 -7.74
CA HIS A 118 7.14 11.19 -7.76
C HIS A 118 7.29 11.82 -9.15
N ASP A 119 7.25 11.01 -10.21
CA ASP A 119 7.54 11.49 -11.57
C ASP A 119 6.35 11.35 -12.54
N ALA A 120 5.25 10.73 -12.11
CA ALA A 120 4.13 10.35 -12.98
C ALA A 120 4.58 9.65 -14.28
N SER A 121 5.63 8.84 -14.18
CA SER A 121 6.36 8.26 -15.31
C SER A 121 6.32 6.73 -15.28
N LEU A 122 6.44 6.15 -16.47
CA LEU A 122 6.62 4.72 -16.69
C LEU A 122 8.09 4.33 -16.92
N PHE A 123 9.00 5.27 -16.70
CA PHE A 123 10.43 5.04 -16.70
C PHE A 123 10.96 5.37 -15.32
N ALA A 124 11.94 4.59 -14.85
CA ALA A 124 12.58 4.85 -13.57
C ALA A 124 14.08 4.58 -13.65
N VAL A 125 14.81 5.30 -12.82
CA VAL A 125 16.21 5.01 -12.50
C VAL A 125 16.25 4.75 -11.00
N ASP A 126 16.84 3.63 -10.62
CA ASP A 126 17.11 3.28 -9.22
C ASP A 126 18.60 3.04 -9.06
N VAL A 127 19.10 3.14 -7.84
CA VAL A 127 20.52 2.95 -7.55
C VAL A 127 20.67 1.79 -6.59
N ASP A 128 21.40 0.76 -7.01
CA ASP A 128 21.62 -0.42 -6.18
C ASP A 128 22.59 -0.12 -5.01
N LYS A 129 22.85 -1.13 -4.18
CA LYS A 129 23.76 -1.00 -3.02
C LYS A 129 25.20 -0.70 -3.42
N ASN A 130 25.59 -1.00 -4.66
CA ASN A 130 26.92 -0.78 -5.22
C ASN A 130 27.02 0.55 -5.98
N GLN A 131 25.99 1.41 -5.91
CA GLN A 131 25.90 2.67 -6.66
C GLN A 131 25.83 2.48 -8.18
N ILE A 132 25.32 1.32 -8.62
CA ILE A 132 25.07 1.03 -10.02
C ILE A 132 23.64 1.44 -10.35
N GLU A 133 23.49 2.25 -11.40
CA GLU A 133 22.19 2.64 -11.91
C GLU A 133 21.48 1.45 -12.54
N GLU A 134 20.24 1.23 -12.13
CA GLU A 134 19.31 0.28 -12.73
C GLU A 134 18.17 1.04 -13.40
N TYR A 135 17.95 0.75 -14.68
CA TYR A 135 16.92 1.39 -15.48
C TYR A 135 15.72 0.48 -15.64
N TYR A 136 14.53 1.06 -15.52
CA TYR A 136 13.27 0.34 -15.62
C TYR A 136 12.37 0.96 -16.68
N TYR A 137 11.83 0.11 -17.54
CA TYR A 137 10.79 0.44 -18.51
C TYR A 137 9.51 -0.30 -18.14
N PHE A 138 8.56 0.42 -17.53
CA PHE A 138 7.32 -0.15 -17.05
C PHE A 138 6.19 -0.02 -18.07
N ARG A 139 5.33 -1.03 -18.10
CA ARG A 139 3.95 -0.94 -18.61
C ARG A 139 3.01 -1.56 -17.60
N TYR A 140 1.72 -1.32 -17.76
CA TYR A 140 0.72 -1.98 -16.95
C TYR A 140 -0.34 -2.63 -17.82
N SER A 141 -0.92 -3.69 -17.28
CA SER A 141 -1.99 -4.45 -17.92
C SER A 141 -3.09 -4.78 -16.91
N ASP A 142 -4.33 -4.83 -17.39
CA ASP A 142 -5.45 -5.45 -16.68
C ASP A 142 -5.65 -6.90 -17.09
N ASN A 143 -4.91 -7.37 -18.09
CA ASN A 143 -5.14 -8.66 -18.68
C ASN A 143 -4.77 -9.76 -17.69
N ASN A 144 -5.64 -10.75 -17.55
CA ASN A 144 -5.50 -11.83 -16.57
C ASN A 144 -4.49 -12.92 -17.02
N GLU A 145 -3.78 -12.72 -18.14
CA GLU A 145 -2.88 -13.73 -18.71
C GLU A 145 -1.73 -14.10 -17.75
N THR A 146 -1.41 -13.23 -16.80
CA THR A 146 -0.41 -13.49 -15.77
C THR A 146 -1.03 -13.36 -14.39
N SER A 147 -0.93 -14.42 -13.59
CA SER A 147 -1.34 -14.44 -12.17
C SER A 147 -0.43 -13.65 -11.25
N ASN A 148 0.66 -13.08 -11.78
CA ASN A 148 1.69 -12.41 -11.00
C ASN A 148 1.39 -10.90 -10.89
N LEU A 149 1.84 -10.31 -9.78
CA LEU A 149 1.77 -8.86 -9.55
C LEU A 149 2.67 -8.10 -10.52
N ILE A 150 3.88 -8.62 -10.74
CA ILE A 150 4.86 -8.14 -11.71
C ILE A 150 5.24 -9.30 -12.63
N ASN A 151 5.38 -9.00 -13.91
CA ASN A 151 6.18 -9.81 -14.84
C ASN A 151 7.44 -9.01 -15.15
N SER A 152 8.55 -9.46 -14.58
CA SER A 152 9.85 -8.84 -14.78
C SER A 152 10.28 -8.96 -16.23
N ALA A 153 11.06 -7.99 -16.68
CA ALA A 153 11.66 -8.02 -18.00
C ALA A 153 12.58 -9.25 -18.18
N GLU A 154 12.63 -9.80 -19.39
CA GLU A 154 13.57 -10.87 -19.76
C GLU A 154 15.01 -10.35 -19.81
N GLU A 155 15.18 -9.11 -20.25
CA GLU A 155 16.47 -8.43 -20.39
C GLU A 155 16.42 -7.06 -19.67
N LYS A 156 17.52 -6.64 -19.03
CA LYS A 156 17.56 -5.30 -18.41
C LYS A 156 17.56 -4.22 -19.50
N TRP A 157 16.80 -3.14 -19.29
CA TRP A 157 16.88 -1.95 -20.14
C TRP A 157 18.17 -1.17 -19.81
N ASP A 158 18.83 -0.63 -20.82
CA ASP A 158 20.12 0.07 -20.70
C ASP A 158 19.99 1.59 -20.54
N GLY A 159 18.76 2.09 -20.37
CA GLY A 159 18.47 3.52 -20.24
C GLY A 159 18.41 4.29 -21.57
N LYS A 160 18.64 3.65 -22.72
CA LYS A 160 18.57 4.30 -24.04
C LYS A 160 17.19 4.11 -24.65
N PHE A 161 16.53 5.19 -25.05
CA PHE A 161 15.18 5.10 -25.63
C PHE A 161 15.13 4.28 -26.93
N ASP A 162 16.19 4.29 -27.73
CA ASP A 162 16.28 3.52 -28.98
C ASP A 162 16.39 2.01 -28.76
N SER A 163 16.70 1.55 -27.54
CA SER A 163 16.84 0.12 -27.21
C SER A 163 15.55 -0.50 -26.66
N ILE A 164 14.46 0.27 -26.51
CA ILE A 164 13.21 -0.22 -25.94
C ILE A 164 12.64 -1.36 -26.78
N SER A 165 12.29 -2.47 -26.12
CA SER A 165 11.68 -3.63 -26.75
C SER A 165 10.76 -4.36 -25.78
N PRO A 166 9.90 -5.28 -26.25
CA PRO A 166 9.08 -6.10 -25.36
C PRO A 166 9.89 -6.91 -24.33
N LYS A 167 11.14 -7.28 -24.67
CA LYS A 167 12.00 -8.07 -23.78
C LYS A 167 12.52 -7.31 -22.57
N ASN A 168 12.69 -5.99 -22.70
CA ASN A 168 13.18 -5.14 -21.60
C ASN A 168 12.07 -4.38 -20.86
N MET A 169 10.84 -4.85 -21.04
CA MET A 169 9.64 -4.26 -20.47
C MET A 169 9.18 -5.04 -19.23
N THR A 170 9.05 -4.35 -18.10
CA THR A 170 8.42 -4.89 -16.90
C THR A 170 6.92 -4.56 -16.92
N ILE A 171 6.06 -5.58 -16.81
CA ILE A 171 4.61 -5.40 -16.82
C ILE A 171 4.06 -5.50 -15.39
N VAL A 172 3.37 -4.45 -14.94
CA VAL A 172 2.64 -4.43 -13.68
C VAL A 172 1.18 -4.81 -13.89
N ASN A 173 0.71 -5.82 -13.16
CA ASN A 173 -0.70 -6.20 -13.20
C ASN A 173 -1.52 -5.27 -12.29
N ARG A 174 -2.20 -4.30 -12.90
CA ARG A 174 -2.97 -3.28 -12.18
C ARG A 174 -4.11 -3.89 -11.38
N LYS A 175 -4.87 -4.78 -12.01
CA LYS A 175 -6.02 -5.44 -11.40
C LYS A 175 -5.60 -6.30 -10.21
N PHE A 176 -4.48 -7.02 -10.33
CA PHE A 176 -3.90 -7.76 -9.22
C PHE A 176 -3.53 -6.84 -8.07
N LEU A 177 -2.80 -5.75 -8.32
CA LEU A 177 -2.39 -4.81 -7.27
C LEU A 177 -3.59 -4.21 -6.52
N ILE A 178 -4.61 -3.76 -7.24
CA ILE A 178 -5.84 -3.17 -6.65
C ILE A 178 -6.56 -4.22 -5.79
N ASN A 179 -6.73 -5.43 -6.31
CA ASN A 179 -7.37 -6.51 -5.58
C ASN A 179 -6.58 -6.88 -4.32
N LYS A 180 -5.28 -7.04 -4.48
CA LYS A 180 -4.36 -7.37 -3.40
C LYS A 180 -4.35 -6.32 -2.29
N THR A 181 -4.44 -5.04 -2.65
CA THR A 181 -4.50 -3.93 -1.69
C THR A 181 -5.76 -4.02 -0.82
N SER A 182 -6.93 -4.27 -1.42
CA SER A 182 -8.15 -4.52 -0.64
C SER A 182 -8.09 -5.82 0.18
N ASP A 183 -7.48 -6.88 -0.36
CA ASP A 183 -7.29 -8.13 0.37
C ASP A 183 -6.46 -7.92 1.64
N ILE A 184 -5.41 -7.12 1.54
CA ILE A 184 -4.58 -6.72 2.68
C ILE A 184 -5.43 -6.00 3.74
N ILE A 185 -6.27 -5.05 3.36
CA ILE A 185 -7.18 -4.36 4.31
C ILE A 185 -8.10 -5.37 5.02
N ARG A 186 -8.72 -6.29 4.27
CA ARG A 186 -9.56 -7.34 4.86
C ARG A 186 -8.80 -8.27 5.79
N LYS A 187 -7.56 -8.61 5.44
CA LYS A 187 -6.70 -9.47 6.27
C LYS A 187 -6.32 -8.77 7.57
N LEU A 188 -6.05 -7.46 7.55
CA LEU A 188 -5.76 -6.68 8.75
C LEU A 188 -6.91 -6.73 9.77
N SER A 189 -8.17 -6.69 9.34
CA SER A 189 -9.32 -6.83 10.25
C SER A 189 -9.26 -8.17 11.01
N LYS A 190 -8.97 -9.27 10.31
CA LYS A 190 -8.86 -10.60 10.92
C LYS A 190 -7.69 -10.70 11.90
N ILE A 191 -6.54 -10.11 11.56
CA ILE A 191 -5.36 -10.06 12.45
C ILE A 191 -5.64 -9.16 13.68
N ASN A 192 -6.48 -8.14 13.53
CA ASN A 192 -6.90 -7.32 14.67
C ASN A 192 -7.86 -8.09 15.60
N GLU A 193 -8.76 -8.90 15.04
CA GLU A 193 -9.65 -9.80 15.81
C GLU A 193 -8.87 -10.84 16.62
N SER A 194 -7.72 -11.33 16.12
CA SER A 194 -6.79 -12.19 16.86
C SER A 194 -5.87 -11.44 17.83
N ASN A 195 -5.98 -10.11 17.95
CA ASN A 195 -5.12 -9.23 18.77
C ASN A 195 -3.62 -9.22 18.40
N GLU A 196 -3.28 -9.71 17.21
CA GLU A 196 -1.91 -9.79 16.67
C GLU A 196 -1.49 -8.52 15.91
N LEU A 197 -2.46 -7.65 15.58
CA LEU A 197 -2.19 -6.39 14.92
C LEU A 197 -1.87 -5.31 15.95
N LYS A 198 -0.71 -4.66 15.83
CA LYS A 198 -0.31 -3.54 16.71
C LYS A 198 -0.02 -2.28 15.91
N ILE A 199 -0.19 -1.13 16.57
CA ILE A 199 0.15 0.18 16.01
C ILE A 199 1.66 0.41 16.16
N SER A 200 2.35 0.56 15.03
CA SER A 200 3.81 0.77 14.97
C SER A 200 4.22 2.24 14.90
N LEU A 201 3.28 3.18 14.90
CA LEU A 201 3.56 4.62 14.90
C LEU A 201 4.26 5.07 16.21
N PRO A 202 5.14 6.08 16.17
CA PRO A 202 5.81 6.65 17.34
C PRO A 202 4.84 7.02 18.48
N GLU A 203 3.83 7.83 18.20
CA GLU A 203 2.83 8.25 19.21
C GLU A 203 1.58 7.33 19.21
N LYS A 204 1.74 6.10 18.73
CA LYS A 204 0.72 5.04 18.76
C LYS A 204 -0.64 5.50 18.23
N GLU A 205 -1.71 5.22 18.97
CA GLU A 205 -3.09 5.54 18.59
C GLU A 205 -3.34 7.04 18.45
N LYS A 206 -2.64 7.89 19.20
CA LYS A 206 -2.80 9.35 19.10
C LYS A 206 -2.38 9.85 17.72
N GLU A 207 -1.24 9.40 17.20
CA GLU A 207 -0.80 9.76 15.86
C GLU A 207 -1.68 9.15 14.78
N LEU A 208 -2.15 7.91 14.96
CA LEU A 208 -3.10 7.29 14.04
C LEU A 208 -4.35 8.14 13.90
N ILE A 209 -4.95 8.54 15.04
CA ILE A 209 -6.13 9.40 15.11
C ILE A 209 -5.89 10.74 14.41
N LYS A 210 -4.79 11.43 14.74
CA LYS A 210 -4.53 12.79 14.26
C LYS A 210 -4.15 12.88 12.78
N ARG A 211 -3.54 11.83 12.22
CA ARG A 211 -3.05 11.86 10.83
C ARG A 211 -4.04 11.24 9.84
N TYR A 212 -4.76 10.21 10.25
CA TYR A 212 -5.46 9.33 9.31
C TYR A 212 -6.98 9.27 9.52
N PHE A 213 -7.50 10.16 10.35
CA PHE A 213 -8.94 10.40 10.44
C PHE A 213 -9.28 11.86 10.19
N LEU A 214 -10.31 12.08 9.37
CA LEU A 214 -11.06 13.32 9.41
C LEU A 214 -12.03 13.25 10.60
N MET A 215 -11.82 14.14 11.57
CA MET A 215 -12.65 14.26 12.78
C MET A 215 -13.64 15.41 12.64
N ILE A 216 -14.93 15.12 12.79
CA ILE A 216 -15.99 16.13 12.75
C ILE A 216 -16.67 16.14 14.12
N PRO A 217 -16.64 17.25 14.89
CA PRO A 217 -17.32 17.32 16.18
C PRO A 217 -18.81 17.02 16.06
N ILE A 218 -19.36 16.30 17.04
CA ILE A 218 -20.80 16.12 17.18
C ILE A 218 -21.28 17.14 18.23
N ASN A 219 -22.24 17.98 17.82
CA ASN A 219 -22.88 18.96 18.70
C ASN A 219 -23.90 18.30 19.62
#